data_AF-A0A932SWT6-F1
#
_entry.id   AF-A0A932SWT6-F1
#
_cell.length_a   1.000
_cell.length_b   1.000
_cell.length_c   1.000
_cell.angle_alpha   90.00
_cell.angle_beta   90.00
_cell.angle_gamma   90.00
#
_symmetry.space_group_name_H-M   'P 1'
#
loop_
_entity.id
_entity.type
_entity.pdbx_description
1 polymer ?
#
loop_
_entity_poly.entity_id
_entity_poly.type
_entity_poly.pdbx_seq_one_letter_code
_entity_poly.pdbx_strand_id
1 'polypeptide(L)'
;MALLDCPECGHQVSDAAVTCPSCGVRLNDQTAQLQLQFELSQIELEWERERQRYIRHTKLGQPYFPTKGSAVVGALVSLVGGIGTAILFALIHPGSEAYALLFAVPLGVSFWVYTKAESYETARTAYLRKREAAQSKYKGHAEGQT
;
A
#
# COMPACT_ATOMS: atom_id res chain seq x y z
N MET A 1 -31.78 -26.37 1.61
CA MET A 1 -32.64 -25.29 1.11
C MET A 1 -32.95 -24.40 2.27
N ALA A 2 -32.25 -23.27 2.37
CA ALA A 2 -32.57 -22.24 3.35
C ALA A 2 -33.48 -21.21 2.69
N LEU A 3 -34.47 -20.73 3.43
CA LEU A 3 -35.23 -19.54 3.05
C LEU A 3 -34.47 -18.32 3.60
N LEU A 4 -34.24 -17.33 2.75
CA LEU A 4 -33.58 -16.07 3.07
C LEU A 4 -34.61 -14.95 3.02
N ASP A 5 -34.50 -13.96 3.90
CA ASP A 5 -35.34 -12.77 3.81
C ASP A 5 -34.83 -11.84 2.72
N CYS A 6 -35.72 -11.38 1.86
CA CYS A 6 -35.39 -10.39 0.84
C CYS A 6 -34.94 -9.08 1.52
N PRO A 7 -33.77 -8.50 1.20
CA PRO A 7 -33.25 -7.32 1.88
C PRO A 7 -34.07 -6.05 1.60
N GLU A 8 -34.86 -6.02 0.52
CA GLU A 8 -35.72 -4.89 0.17
C GLU A 8 -37.14 -4.98 0.77
N CYS A 9 -37.81 -6.14 0.68
CA CYS A 9 -39.22 -6.28 1.08
C CYS A 9 -39.47 -7.20 2.29
N GLY A 10 -38.46 -7.91 2.79
CA GLY A 10 -38.58 -8.84 3.92
C GLY A 10 -39.35 -10.13 3.63
N HIS A 11 -39.71 -10.41 2.36
CA HIS A 11 -40.38 -11.66 2.00
C HIS A 11 -39.39 -12.83 1.99
N GLN A 12 -39.80 -14.01 2.46
CA GLN A 12 -38.97 -15.22 2.43
C GLN A 12 -38.83 -15.73 0.99
N VAL A 13 -37.60 -15.85 0.52
CA VAL A 13 -37.26 -16.31 -0.82
C VAL A 13 -36.26 -17.46 -0.73
N SER A 14 -36.29 -18.37 -1.71
CA SER A 14 -35.31 -19.45 -1.80
C SER A 14 -33.91 -18.88 -2.04
N ASP A 15 -32.89 -19.50 -1.42
CA ASP A 15 -31.48 -19.18 -1.62
C ASP A 15 -31.00 -19.26 -3.09
N ALA A 16 -31.69 -20.04 -3.93
CA ALA A 16 -31.40 -20.20 -5.35
C ALA A 16 -32.22 -19.26 -6.27
N ALA A 17 -33.10 -18.40 -5.74
CA ALA A 17 -33.94 -17.53 -6.57
C ALA A 17 -33.13 -16.37 -7.17
N VAL A 18 -33.18 -16.19 -8.49
CA VAL A 18 -32.49 -15.09 -9.20
C VAL A 18 -33.17 -13.74 -8.91
N THR A 19 -34.49 -13.74 -8.80
CA THR A 19 -35.31 -12.54 -8.59
C THR A 19 -36.35 -12.80 -7.51
N CYS A 20 -36.59 -11.83 -6.63
CA CYS A 20 -37.68 -11.92 -5.66
C CYS A 20 -39.05 -11.83 -6.36
N PRO A 21 -39.96 -12.80 -6.17
CA PRO A 21 -41.29 -12.78 -6.80
C PRO A 21 -42.22 -11.68 -6.24
N SER A 22 -41.92 -11.13 -5.06
CA SER A 22 -42.76 -10.12 -4.41
C SER A 22 -42.42 -8.68 -4.82
N CYS A 23 -41.13 -8.32 -4.87
CA CYS A 23 -40.69 -6.95 -5.17
C CYS A 23 -39.94 -6.82 -6.51
N GLY A 24 -39.52 -7.93 -7.13
CA GLY A 24 -38.82 -7.92 -8.41
C GLY A 24 -37.31 -7.63 -8.33
N VAL A 25 -36.70 -7.54 -7.14
CA VAL A 25 -35.26 -7.29 -7.00
C VAL A 25 -34.43 -8.50 -7.45
N ARG A 26 -33.30 -8.25 -8.14
CA ARG A 26 -32.33 -9.29 -8.52
C ARG A 26 -31.41 -9.61 -7.34
N LEU A 27 -31.51 -10.84 -6.84
CA LEU A 27 -30.73 -11.31 -5.70
C LEU A 27 -29.31 -11.77 -6.13
N ASN A 28 -29.16 -12.27 -7.35
CA ASN A 28 -27.87 -12.71 -7.89
C ASN A 28 -26.84 -11.56 -8.01
N ASP A 29 -27.29 -10.37 -8.40
CA ASP A 29 -26.40 -9.22 -8.53
C ASP A 29 -25.92 -8.73 -7.17
N GLN A 30 -26.79 -8.77 -6.15
CA GLN A 30 -26.44 -8.37 -4.79
C GLN A 30 -25.43 -9.31 -4.14
N THR A 31 -25.59 -10.63 -4.32
CA THR A 31 -24.64 -11.61 -3.79
C THR A 31 -23.27 -11.49 -4.47
N ALA A 32 -23.26 -11.25 -5.78
CA ALA A 32 -22.04 -11.03 -6.52
C ALA A 32 -21.32 -9.73 -6.07
N GLN A 33 -22.05 -8.63 -5.86
CA GLN A 33 -21.48 -7.39 -5.31
C GLN A 33 -20.90 -7.60 -3.91
N LEU A 34 -21.60 -8.34 -3.05
CA LEU A 34 -21.13 -8.65 -1.70
C LEU A 34 -19.85 -9.49 -1.71
N GLN A 35 -19.75 -10.48 -2.61
CA GLN A 35 -18.55 -11.28 -2.80
C GLN A 35 -17.35 -10.40 -3.19
N LEU A 36 -17.54 -9.47 -4.12
CA LEU A 36 -16.50 -8.50 -4.49
C LEU A 36 -16.10 -7.64 -3.28
N GLN A 37 -17.07 -7.13 -2.51
CA GLN A 37 -16.78 -6.33 -1.32
C GLN A 37 -15.96 -7.12 -0.29
N PHE A 38 -16.32 -8.39 -0.06
CA PHE A 38 -15.57 -9.27 0.84
C PHE A 38 -14.15 -9.53 0.32
N GLU A 39 -14.00 -9.85 -0.97
CA GLU A 39 -12.69 -10.08 -1.59
C GLU A 39 -11.78 -8.85 -1.49
N LEU A 40 -12.30 -7.66 -1.77
CA LEU A 40 -11.58 -6.39 -1.61
C LEU A 40 -11.19 -6.15 -0.15
N SER A 41 -12.10 -6.43 0.80
CA SER A 41 -11.82 -6.25 2.23
C SER A 41 -10.68 -7.14 2.72
N GLN A 42 -10.62 -8.39 2.23
CA GLN A 42 -9.55 -9.32 2.58
C GLN A 42 -8.20 -8.82 2.03
N ILE A 43 -8.18 -8.35 0.78
CA ILE A 43 -6.97 -7.77 0.15
C ILE A 43 -6.51 -6.53 0.92
N GLU A 44 -7.42 -5.68 1.39
CA GLU A 44 -7.10 -4.51 2.21
C GLU A 44 -6.52 -4.88 3.58
N LEU A 45 -7.09 -5.88 4.26
CA LEU A 45 -6.57 -6.37 5.54
C LEU A 45 -5.19 -7.02 5.40
N GLU A 46 -4.98 -7.81 4.33
CA GLU A 46 -3.67 -8.38 4.00
C GLU A 46 -2.63 -7.27 3.80
N TRP A 47 -3.00 -6.25 3.02
CA TRP A 47 -2.13 -5.11 2.77
C TRP A 47 -1.82 -4.32 4.04
N GLU A 48 -2.79 -4.08 4.92
CA GLU A 48 -2.56 -3.36 6.16
C GLU A 48 -1.59 -4.13 7.08
N ARG A 49 -1.77 -5.45 7.21
CA ARG A 49 -0.84 -6.32 7.96
C ARG A 49 0.56 -6.32 7.37
N GLU A 50 0.66 -6.36 6.04
CA GLU A 50 1.94 -6.31 5.34
C GLU A 50 2.62 -4.95 5.49
N ARG A 51 1.86 -3.86 5.32
CA ARG A 51 2.30 -2.47 5.44
C ARG A 51 2.85 -2.17 6.83
N GLN A 52 2.24 -2.71 7.88
CA GLN A 52 2.73 -2.57 9.26
C GLN A 52 4.18 -3.05 9.44
N ARG A 53 4.64 -4.06 8.66
CA ARG A 53 6.04 -4.51 8.69
C ARG A 53 7.04 -3.48 8.14
N TYR A 54 6.57 -2.51 7.36
CA TYR A 54 7.40 -1.47 6.75
C TYR A 54 7.34 -0.13 7.51
N ILE A 55 6.36 0.05 8.40
CA ILE A 55 6.23 1.28 9.19
C ILE A 55 7.42 1.41 10.14
N ARG A 56 8.03 2.59 10.18
CA ARG A 56 8.97 2.96 11.24
C ARG A 56 8.35 4.04 12.11
N HIS A 57 8.49 3.87 13.42
CA HIS A 57 8.11 4.89 14.38
C HIS A 57 9.28 5.87 14.54
N THR A 58 8.99 7.15 14.40
CA THR A 58 9.95 8.21 14.72
C THR A 58 10.09 8.34 16.25
N LYS A 59 11.11 9.08 16.72
CA LYS A 59 11.24 9.40 18.15
C LYS A 59 10.01 10.12 18.72
N LEU A 60 9.22 10.79 17.86
CA LEU A 60 7.99 11.50 18.21
C LEU A 60 6.74 10.60 18.13
N GLY A 61 6.90 9.29 17.91
CA GLY A 61 5.79 8.33 17.82
C GLY A 61 4.98 8.38 16.52
N GLN A 62 5.18 9.40 15.69
CA GLN A 62 4.47 9.54 14.41
C GLN A 62 4.85 8.39 13.46
N PRO A 63 3.86 7.68 12.87
CA PRO A 63 4.12 6.65 11.89
C PRO A 63 4.66 7.28 10.61
N TYR A 64 5.80 6.78 10.15
CA TYR A 64 6.47 7.29 8.96
C TYR A 64 6.59 6.19 7.90
N PHE A 65 6.15 6.50 6.68
CA PHE A 65 6.26 5.59 5.53
C PHE A 65 7.53 5.90 4.73
N PRO A 66 8.41 4.92 4.52
CA PRO A 66 9.59 5.11 3.69
C PRO A 66 9.18 5.25 2.21
N THR A 67 9.14 6.48 1.72
CA THR A 67 8.92 6.77 0.28
C THR A 67 10.26 6.95 -0.43
N LYS A 68 10.31 6.62 -1.73
CA LYS A 68 11.50 6.89 -2.56
C LYS A 68 11.88 8.37 -2.55
N GLY A 69 10.89 9.27 -2.57
CA GLY A 69 11.11 10.72 -2.52
C GLY A 69 11.89 11.16 -1.28
N SER A 70 11.58 10.60 -0.11
CA SER A 70 12.32 10.92 1.11
C SER A 70 13.77 10.45 1.13
N ALA A 71 14.06 9.30 0.51
CA ALA A 71 15.42 8.79 0.37
C ALA A 71 16.26 9.71 -0.54
N VAL A 72 15.67 10.16 -1.66
CA VAL A 72 16.31 11.11 -2.58
C VAL A 72 16.57 12.45 -1.91
N VAL A 73 15.59 13.01 -1.21
CA VAL A 73 15.76 14.27 -0.46
C VAL A 73 16.85 14.13 0.61
N GLY A 74 16.83 13.04 1.38
CA GLY A 74 17.85 12.78 2.39
C GLY A 74 19.26 12.64 1.81
N ALA A 75 19.40 11.97 0.67
CA ALA A 75 20.67 11.85 -0.04
C ALA A 75 21.18 13.20 -0.55
N LEU A 76 20.31 14.02 -1.15
CA LEU A 76 20.65 15.36 -1.61
C LEU A 76 21.12 16.27 -0.46
N VAL A 77 20.38 16.29 0.65
CA VAL A 77 20.75 17.08 1.84
C VAL A 77 22.09 16.62 2.40
N SER A 78 22.31 15.31 2.48
CA SER A 78 23.58 14.76 2.98
C SER A 78 24.75 15.12 2.06
N LEU A 79 24.54 15.13 0.75
CA LEU A 79 25.56 15.48 -0.23
C LEU A 79 25.91 16.98 -0.17
N VAL A 80 24.90 17.86 -0.15
CA VAL A 80 25.10 19.32 -0.09
C VAL A 80 25.71 19.73 1.25
N GLY A 81 25.10 19.32 2.37
CA GLY A 81 25.59 19.63 3.71
C GLY A 81 26.97 19.03 3.97
N GLY A 82 27.19 17.83 3.43
CA GLY A 82 28.49 17.20 3.43
C GLY A 82 29.54 18.06 2.73
N ILE A 83 29.35 18.41 1.45
CA ILE A 83 30.32 19.22 0.69
C ILE A 83 30.68 20.51 1.44
N GLY A 84 29.67 21.21 1.97
CA GLY A 84 29.90 22.41 2.79
C GLY A 84 30.76 22.15 4.03
N THR A 85 30.49 21.05 4.74
CA THR A 85 31.26 20.64 5.93
C THR A 85 32.70 20.25 5.57
N ALA A 86 32.91 19.53 4.46
CA ALA A 86 34.25 19.18 3.99
C ALA A 86 35.08 20.43 3.64
N ILE A 87 34.49 21.40 2.93
CA ILE A 87 35.18 22.65 2.59
C ILE A 87 35.56 23.41 3.87
N LEU A 88 34.63 23.58 4.80
CA LEU A 88 34.91 24.29 6.06
C LEU A 88 36.01 23.59 6.88
N PHE A 89 35.97 22.27 6.98
CA PHE A 89 36.94 21.51 7.74
C PHE A 89 38.34 21.54 7.11
N ALA A 90 38.44 21.48 5.78
CA ALA A 90 39.70 21.59 5.06
C ALA A 90 40.40 22.94 5.28
N LEU A 91 39.64 24.02 5.51
CA LEU A 91 40.18 25.34 5.87
C LEU A 91 40.76 25.38 7.29
N ILE A 92 40.17 24.62 8.23
CA ILE A 92 40.55 24.64 9.65
C ILE A 92 41.70 23.65 9.94
N HIS A 93 41.71 22.49 9.28
CA HIS A 93 42.67 21.41 9.53
C HIS A 93 43.30 20.91 8.21
N PRO A 94 44.23 21.69 7.62
CA PRO A 94 44.92 21.29 6.39
C PRO A 94 45.71 19.99 6.60
N GLY A 95 45.52 19.01 5.72
CA GLY A 95 46.28 17.76 5.70
C GLY A 95 45.68 16.57 6.47
N SER A 96 44.47 16.69 7.01
CA SER A 96 43.78 15.54 7.62
C SER A 96 42.99 14.74 6.57
N GLU A 97 43.31 13.45 6.41
CA GLU A 97 42.60 12.51 5.51
C GLU A 97 41.31 11.94 6.14
N ALA A 98 41.04 12.25 7.41
CA ALA A 98 39.99 11.62 8.21
C ALA A 98 38.56 12.00 7.80
N TYR A 99 38.37 13.01 6.95
CA TYR A 99 37.03 13.47 6.57
C TYR A 99 36.28 12.48 5.69
N ALA A 100 36.95 11.63 4.90
CA ALA A 100 36.27 10.64 4.06
C ALA A 100 35.36 9.68 4.86
N LEU A 101 35.71 9.39 6.11
CA LEU A 101 34.91 8.55 7.01
C LEU A 101 33.60 9.24 7.47
N LEU A 102 33.57 10.57 7.55
CA LEU A 102 32.36 11.32 7.96
C LEU A 102 31.24 11.21 6.93
N PHE A 103 31.56 10.93 5.67
CA PHE A 103 30.60 10.83 4.57
C PHE A 103 30.17 9.40 4.27
N ALA A 104 31.01 8.42 4.58
CA ALA A 104 30.70 7.02 4.36
C ALA A 104 29.44 6.57 5.14
N VAL A 105 29.28 7.03 6.39
CA VAL A 105 28.14 6.65 7.25
C VAL A 105 26.81 7.23 6.73
N PRO A 106 26.67 8.54 6.46
CA PRO A 106 25.45 9.10 5.89
C PRO A 106 25.05 8.45 4.57
N LEU A 107 26.01 8.23 3.65
CA LEU A 107 25.75 7.59 2.37
C LEU A 107 25.27 6.14 2.54
N GLY A 108 25.89 5.40 3.47
CA GLY A 108 25.45 4.05 3.81
C GLY A 108 24.02 4.00 4.36
N VAL A 109 23.65 4.95 5.23
CA VAL A 109 22.27 5.05 5.75
C VAL A 109 21.29 5.43 4.66
N SER A 110 21.61 6.41 3.81
CA SER A 110 20.76 6.80 2.67
C SER A 110 20.53 5.64 1.71
N PHE A 111 21.58 4.87 1.40
CA PHE A 111 21.47 3.67 0.56
C PHE A 111 20.56 2.60 1.20
N TRP A 112 20.74 2.33 2.50
CA TRP A 112 19.87 1.39 3.23
C TRP A 112 18.40 1.83 3.27
N VAL A 113 18.14 3.13 3.41
CA VAL A 113 16.77 3.68 3.37
C VAL A 113 16.17 3.54 1.95
N TYR A 114 16.98 3.73 0.92
CA TYR A 114 16.55 3.58 -0.48
C TYR A 114 16.11 2.15 -0.79
N THR A 115 16.90 1.14 -0.41
CA THR A 115 16.54 -0.28 -0.65
C THR A 115 15.28 -0.68 0.10
N LYS A 116 15.08 -0.18 1.32
CA LYS A 116 13.82 -0.36 2.07
C LYS A 116 12.63 0.30 1.37
N ALA A 117 12.79 1.52 0.87
CA ALA A 117 11.73 2.21 0.12
C ALA A 117 11.37 1.46 -1.18
N GLU A 118 12.35 0.86 -1.85
CA GLU A 118 12.11 0.04 -3.04
C GLU A 118 11.29 -1.21 -2.72
N SER A 119 11.62 -1.93 -1.63
CA SER A 119 10.84 -3.09 -1.20
C SER A 119 9.36 -2.75 -0.91
N TYR A 120 9.11 -1.59 -0.32
CA TYR A 120 7.76 -1.10 -0.05
C TYR A 120 6.97 -0.79 -1.33
N GLU A 121 7.57 -0.11 -2.31
CA GLU A 121 6.91 0.19 -3.60
C GLU A 121 6.61 -1.08 -4.39
N THR A 122 7.50 -2.07 -4.38
CA THR A 122 7.25 -3.37 -5.01
C THR A 122 6.06 -4.09 -4.35
N ALA A 123 6.00 -4.10 -3.02
CA ALA A 123 4.84 -4.66 -2.30
C ALA A 123 3.54 -3.89 -2.61
N ARG A 124 3.60 -2.55 -2.66
CA ARG A 124 2.47 -1.68 -2.98
C ARG A 124 1.94 -1.93 -4.39
N THR A 125 2.82 -2.04 -5.38
CA THR A 125 2.41 -2.33 -6.77
C THR A 125 1.80 -3.71 -6.91
N ALA A 126 2.30 -4.72 -6.19
CA ALA A 126 1.68 -6.03 -6.12
C ALA A 126 0.26 -5.97 -5.52
N TYR A 127 0.05 -5.20 -4.44
CA TYR A 127 -1.28 -4.94 -3.87
C TYR A 127 -2.23 -4.29 -4.87
N LEU A 128 -1.79 -3.24 -5.57
CA LEU A 128 -2.62 -2.55 -6.58
C LEU A 128 -3.04 -3.50 -7.70
N ARG A 129 -2.13 -4.32 -8.21
CA ARG A 129 -2.45 -5.34 -9.22
C ARG A 129 -3.46 -6.37 -8.74
N LYS A 130 -3.35 -6.85 -7.49
CA LYS A 130 -4.33 -7.78 -6.90
C LYS A 130 -5.72 -7.15 -6.85
N ARG A 131 -5.81 -5.89 -6.42
CA ARG A 131 -7.06 -5.15 -6.33
C ARG A 131 -7.70 -4.94 -7.71
N GLU A 132 -6.91 -4.54 -8.69
CA GLU A 132 -7.37 -4.38 -10.08
C GLU A 132 -7.86 -5.70 -10.68
N ALA A 133 -7.18 -6.82 -10.39
CA ALA A 133 -7.58 -8.15 -10.84
C ALA A 133 -8.92 -8.60 -10.23
N ALA A 134 -9.17 -8.34 -8.94
CA ALA A 134 -10.45 -8.63 -8.31
C ALA A 134 -11.60 -7.81 -8.94
N GLN A 135 -11.36 -6.53 -9.22
CA GLN A 135 -12.34 -5.66 -9.87
C GLN A 135 -12.61 -6.06 -11.32
N SER A 136 -11.59 -6.41 -12.10
CA SER A 136 -11.75 -6.80 -13.50
C SER A 136 -12.51 -8.11 -13.67
N LYS A 137 -12.26 -9.09 -12.78
CA LYS A 137 -13.03 -10.35 -12.71
C LYS A 137 -14.51 -10.08 -12.53
N TYR A 138 -14.88 -9.18 -11.62
CA TYR A 138 -16.28 -8.82 -11.38
C TYR A 138 -16.91 -8.08 -12.56
N LYS A 139 -16.17 -7.15 -13.19
CA LYS A 139 -16.65 -6.44 -14.39
C LYS A 139 -16.99 -7.41 -15.53
N GLY A 140 -16.16 -8.45 -15.74
CA GLY A 140 -16.46 -9.49 -16.73
C GLY A 140 -17.72 -10.30 -16.42
N HIS A 141 -18.04 -10.53 -15.13
CA HIS A 141 -19.31 -11.17 -14.74
C HIS A 141 -20.53 -10.30 -15.03
N ALA A 142 -20.42 -8.98 -14.87
CA ALA A 142 -21.51 -8.04 -15.16
C ALA A 142 -21.80 -7.94 -16.67
N GLU A 143 -20.77 -8.00 -17.52
CA GLU A 143 -20.91 -7.91 -18.99
C GLU A 143 -21.39 -9.23 -19.63
N GLY A 144 -21.17 -10.38 -18.98
CA GLY A 144 -21.60 -11.70 -19.48
C GLY A 144 -23.02 -12.13 -19.11
N GLN A 145 -23.76 -11.31 -18.33
CA GLN A 145 -25.14 -11.59 -17.89
C GLN A 145 -26.22 -10.80 -18.66
N THR A 146 -25.84 -10.08 -19.74
CA THR A 146 -26.77 -9.42 -20.66
C THR A 146 -27.18 -10.31 -21.82
#